data_AF-A0A2T8HRE4-F1
#
_entry.id   AF-A0A2T8HRE4-F1
#
_cell.length_a   1.000
_cell.length_b   1.000
_cell.length_c   1.000
_cell.angle_alpha   90.00
_cell.angle_beta   90.00
_cell.angle_gamma   90.00
#
_symmetry.space_group_name_H-M   'P 1'
#
loop_
_entity.id
_entity.type
_entity.pdbx_description
1 polymer ?
#
loop_
_entity_poly.entity_id
_entity_poly.type
_entity_poly.pdbx_seq_one_letter_code
_entity_poly.pdbx_strand_id
1 'polypeptide(L)' 'MVILWVSCVAGAAIVGFLSIGWVTWVAFVVAGLIGLAIGVPAGLWTAKAIKRDDPAWPPRRLQRQRR' A
#
# COMPACT_ATOMS: atom_id res chain seq x y z
N MET A 1 -2.49 0.46 6.06
CA MET A 1 -1.28 0.18 5.24
C MET A 1 -1.50 0.45 3.77
N VAL A 2 -2.57 -0.06 3.15
CA VAL A 2 -2.81 0.08 1.69
C VAL A 2 -2.83 1.54 1.23
N ILE A 3 -3.58 2.41 1.91
CA ILE A 3 -3.68 3.84 1.53
C ILE A 3 -2.30 4.53 1.53
N LEU A 4 -1.45 4.21 2.51
CA LEU A 4 -0.10 4.80 2.62
C LEU A 4 0.82 4.34 1.50
N TRP A 5 0.74 3.06 1.11
CA TRP A 5 1.45 2.54 -0.07
C TRP A 5 0.98 3.22 -1.36
N VAL A 6 -0.34 3.31 -1.56
CA VAL A 6 -0.93 3.94 -2.75
C VAL A 6 -0.52 5.41 -2.83
N SER A 7 -0.62 6.17 -1.74
CA SER A 7 -0.25 7.60 -1.74
C SER A 7 1.25 7.81 -1.96
N CYS A 8 2.10 6.94 -1.39
CA CYS A 8 3.55 7.05 -1.55
C CYS A 8 3.98 6.75 -2.99
N VAL A 9 3.44 5.69 -3.60
CA VAL A 9 3.74 5.33 -4.99
C VAL A 9 3.16 6.36 -5.96
N ALA A 10 1.93 6.83 -5.74
CA ALA A 10 1.34 7.89 -6.55
C ALA A 10 2.19 9.17 -6.47
N GLY A 11 2.61 9.58 -5.28
CA GLY A 11 3.47 10.74 -5.08
C GLY A 11 4.83 10.60 -5.80
N ALA A 12 5.48 9.45 -5.67
CA ALA A 12 6.74 9.18 -6.36
C ALA A 12 6.58 9.22 -7.90
N ALA A 13 5.48 8.68 -8.42
CA ALA A 13 5.18 8.73 -9.85
C ALA A 13 4.93 10.17 -10.31
N ILE A 14 4.14 10.96 -9.56
CA ILE A 14 3.91 12.39 -9.85
C ILE A 14 5.25 13.13 -9.92
N VAL A 15 6.09 12.99 -8.89
CA VAL A 15 7.41 13.65 -8.85
C VAL A 15 8.24 13.25 -10.07
N GLY A 16 8.31 11.96 -10.41
CA GLY A 16 9.04 11.47 -11.58
C GLY A 16 8.54 12.06 -12.90
N PHE A 17 7.22 12.14 -13.11
CA PHE A 17 6.65 12.75 -14.32
C PHE A 17 6.97 14.25 -14.40
N LEU A 18 6.81 14.99 -13.30
CA LEU A 18 7.13 16.42 -13.29
C LEU A 18 8.63 16.67 -13.48
N SER A 19 9.50 15.83 -12.93
CA SER A 19 10.96 15.94 -13.09
C SER A 19 11.43 15.78 -14.55
N ILE A 20 10.69 15.03 -15.38
CA ILE A 20 10.99 14.85 -16.82
C ILE A 20 10.37 15.97 -17.67
N GLY A 21 9.71 16.96 -17.03
CA GLY A 21 9.06 18.08 -17.72
C GLY A 21 7.67 17.74 -18.28
N TRP A 22 7.12 16.56 -17.94
CA TRP A 22 5.77 16.16 -18.31
C TRP A 22 4.72 16.81 -17.38
N VAL A 23 4.48 18.10 -17.60
CA VAL A 23 3.54 18.91 -16.80
C VAL A 23 2.19 19.00 -17.51
N THR A 24 1.38 17.95 -17.37
CA THR A 24 0.02 17.88 -17.91
C THR A 24 -0.93 17.27 -16.88
N TRP A 25 -2.22 17.62 -16.94
CA TRP A 25 -3.25 17.03 -16.07
C TRP A 25 -3.29 15.50 -16.20
N VAL A 26 -2.96 14.97 -17.39
CA VAL A 26 -2.89 13.53 -17.67
C VAL A 26 -1.83 12.84 -16.81
N ALA A 27 -0.72 13.51 -16.49
CA ALA A 27 0.35 12.94 -15.68
C ALA A 27 -0.14 12.59 -14.26
N PHE A 28 -1.04 13.42 -13.69
CA PHE A 28 -1.64 13.15 -12.39
C PHE A 28 -2.59 11.96 -12.41
N VAL A 29 -3.39 11.83 -13.47
CA VAL A 29 -4.29 10.68 -13.64
C VAL A 29 -3.50 9.39 -13.80
N VAL A 30 -2.50 9.39 -14.69
CA VAL A 30 -1.64 8.23 -14.93
C VAL A 30 -0.86 7.86 -13.66
N ALA A 31 -0.30 8.84 -12.95
CA ALA A 31 0.39 8.59 -11.68
C ALA A 31 -0.55 8.03 -10.60
N GLY A 32 -1.79 8.53 -10.52
CA GLY A 32 -2.81 7.98 -9.64
C GLY A 32 -3.16 6.54 -9.98
N LEU A 33 -3.30 6.21 -11.27
CA LEU A 33 -3.54 4.85 -11.74
C LEU A 33 -2.36 3.91 -11.44
N ILE A 34 -1.12 4.38 -11.64
CA ILE A 34 0.09 3.63 -11.28
C ILE A 34 0.14 3.38 -9.76
N GLY A 35 -0.14 4.42 -8.97
CA GLY A 35 -0.22 4.35 -7.52
C GLY A 35 -1.27 3.35 -7.03
N LEU A 36 -2.44 3.30 -7.68
CA LEU A 36 -3.48 2.32 -7.36
C LEU A 36 -3.09 0.91 -7.79
N ALA A 37 -2.62 0.75 -9.02
CA ALA A 37 -2.27 -0.55 -9.61
C ALA A 37 -1.12 -1.24 -8.85
N ILE A 38 -0.15 -0.47 -8.35
CA ILE A 38 1.01 -1.00 -7.61
C ILE A 38 0.77 -0.95 -6.10
N GLY A 39 0.20 0.14 -5.59
CA GLY A 39 0.04 0.36 -4.15
C GLY A 39 -0.99 -0.56 -3.50
N VAL A 40 -2.05 -0.94 -4.22
CA VAL A 40 -3.06 -1.89 -3.71
C VAL A 40 -2.46 -3.29 -3.48
N PRO A 41 -1.83 -3.94 -4.48
CA PRO A 41 -1.23 -5.25 -4.25
C PRO A 41 -0.07 -5.19 -3.25
N ALA A 42 0.78 -4.15 -3.29
CA ALA A 42 1.88 -3.99 -2.34
C ALA A 42 1.36 -3.87 -0.88
N GLY A 43 0.35 -3.03 -0.65
CA GLY A 43 -0.23 -2.83 0.67
C GLY A 43 -0.91 -4.08 1.24
N LEU A 44 -1.59 -4.86 0.39
CA LEU A 44 -2.19 -6.14 0.78
C LEU A 44 -1.12 -7.17 1.12
N TRP A 45 -0.04 -7.23 0.34
CA TRP A 45 1.04 -8.18 0.56
C TRP A 45 1.79 -7.89 1.86
N THR A 46 2.08 -6.61 2.14
CA THR A 46 2.69 -6.17 3.40
C THR A 46 1.80 -6.53 4.60
N ALA A 47 0.50 -6.27 4.53
CA ALA A 47 -0.42 -6.64 5.62
C ALA A 47 -0.47 -8.16 5.85
N LYS A 48 -0.42 -8.95 4.76
CA LYS A 48 -0.39 -10.41 4.83
C LYS A 48 0.93 -10.94 5.40
N ALA A 49 2.06 -10.33 5.03
CA ALA A 49 3.38 -10.68 5.53
C ALA A 49 3.49 -10.39 7.04
N ILE A 50 3.10 -9.19 7.47
CA ILE A 50 3.10 -8.80 8.89
C ILE A 50 2.24 -9.77 9.70
N LYS A 51 1.06 -10.15 9.22
CA LYS A 51 0.19 -11.11 9.91
C LYS A 51 0.80 -12.53 10.01
N ARG A 52 1.64 -12.92 9.05
CA ARG A 52 2.33 -14.22 9.06
C ARG A 52 3.46 -14.23 10.09
N ASP A 53 4.17 -13.12 10.19
CA ASP A 53 5.39 -13.01 10.99
C ASP A 53 5.11 -12.48 12.41
N ASP A 54 3.86 -12.16 12.76
CA ASP A 54 3.45 -11.71 14.09
C ASP A 54 3.45 -12.89 15.10
N PRO A 55 4.47 -12.99 15.99
CA PRO A 55 4.58 -14.08 16.96
C PRO A 55 3.65 -13.88 18.16
N ALA A 56 3.11 -12.66 18.33
CA ALA A 56 2.22 -12.30 19.42
C ALA A 56 0.75 -12.51 19.09
N TRP A 57 0.42 -13.02 17.88
CA TRP A 57 -0.95 -13.34 17.52
C TRP A 57 -1.48 -14.47 18.42
N PRO A 58 -2.36 -14.18 19.41
CA PRO A 58 -2.74 -15.19 20.39
C PRO A 58 -3.46 -16.33 19.67
N PRO A 59 -3.04 -17.60 19.87
CA PRO A 59 -3.75 -18.72 19.26
C PRO A 59 -5.20 -18.67 19.74
N ARG A 60 -6.13 -18.75 18.79
CA ARG A 60 -7.60 -18.68 18.97
C ARG A 60 -8.13 -19.61 20.08
N ARG A 61 -7.31 -20.56 20.53
CA ARG A 61 -7.49 -21.47 21.66
C ARG A 61 -7.53 -20.77 23.03
N LEU A 62 -6.72 -19.74 23.27
CA LEU A 62 -6.68 -19.01 24.56
C LEU A 62 -7.96 -18.19 24.83
N GLN A 63 -8.65 -17.78 23.77
CA GLN A 63 -9.84 -16.93 23.86
C GLN A 63 -11.09 -17.71 24.31
N ARG A 64 -11.13 -19.03 24.07
CA ARG A 64 -12.25 -19.92 24.45
C ARG A 64 -12.17 -20.40 25.90
N GLN A 65 -11.01 -20.26 26.55
CA GLN A 65 -10.81 -20.74 27.92
C GLN A 65 -11.15 -19.66 28.98
N ARG A 66 -11.46 -18.43 28.55
CA ARG A 66 -11.79 -17.28 29.41
C ARG A 66 -13.29 -16.95 29.45
N ARG A 67 -14.13 -17.84 28.90
CA ARG A 67 -15.60 -17.79 28.94
C ARG A 67 -16.10 -19.03 29.64
#